data_AF-A6JFH3-F1
#
_entry.id   AF-A6JFH3-F1
#
_cell.length_a   1.000
_cell.length_b   1.000
_cell.length_c   1.000
_cell.angle_alpha   90.00
_cell.angle_beta   90.00
_cell.angle_gamma   90.00
#
_symmetry.space_group_name_H-M   'P 1'
#
loop_
_entity.id
_entity.type
_entity.pdbx_description
1 polymer ?
#
loop_
_entity_poly.entity_id
_entity_poly.type
_entity_poly.pdbx_seq_one_letter_code
_entity_poly.pdbx_strand_id
1 'polypeptide(L)' 'MDCGNTAKIVAATNINETSSCTHAIFTVIFIQCFHDQLTGLDSEKDSKISLVHLARSE' A
#
# COMPACT_ATOMS: atom_id res chain seq x y z
N MET A 1 -12.00 -20.31 16.10
CA MET A 1 -11.24 -19.06 15.88
C MET A 1 -10.13 -19.40 14.90
N ASP A 2 -10.38 -19.18 13.62
CA ASP A 2 -9.46 -19.59 12.56
C ASP A 2 -9.54 -18.62 11.37
N CYS A 3 -9.09 -17.39 11.59
CA CYS A 3 -8.99 -16.38 10.53
C CYS A 3 -7.80 -15.47 10.86
N GLY A 4 -6.61 -16.07 10.95
CA GLY A 4 -5.39 -15.39 11.35
C GLY A 4 -4.33 -15.25 10.26
N ASN A 5 -4.61 -15.63 9.01
CA ASN A 5 -3.56 -15.61 7.99
C ASN A 5 -4.08 -15.51 6.55
N THR A 6 -4.75 -14.41 6.21
CA THR A 6 -5.06 -14.08 4.80
C THR A 6 -4.52 -12.71 4.40
N ALA A 7 -3.57 -12.15 5.13
CA ALA A 7 -2.77 -11.01 4.65
C ALA A 7 -1.52 -11.52 3.93
N LYS A 8 -1.72 -12.30 2.86
CA LYS A 8 -0.64 -12.74 1.97
C LYS A 8 -0.17 -11.55 1.14
N ILE A 9 0.68 -10.69 1.72
CA ILE A 9 1.40 -9.68 0.96
C ILE A 9 2.70 -10.31 0.47
N VAL A 10 2.61 -10.95 -0.70
CA VAL A 10 3.79 -11.29 -1.50
C VAL A 10 3.89 -10.24 -2.59
N ALA A 11 4.57 -9.14 -2.30
CA ALA A 11 5.05 -8.21 -3.33
C ALA A 11 6.56 -8.42 -3.46
N ALA A 12 6.94 -9.38 -4.29
CA ALA A 12 8.31 -9.53 -4.74
C ALA A 12 8.53 -8.56 -5.91
N THR A 13 9.25 -7.47 -5.68
CA THR A 13 9.70 -6.60 -6.76
C THR A 13 11.20 -6.80 -6.91
N ASN A 14 11.60 -7.50 -7.98
CA ASN A 14 12.99 -7.60 -8.40
C ASN A 14 13.41 -6.23 -8.95
N ILE A 15 13.99 -5.39 -8.09
CA ILE A 15 14.45 -4.06 -8.49
C ILE A 15 15.83 -4.25 -9.14
N ASN A 16 15.81 -4.42 -10.46
CA ASN A 16 17.03 -4.36 -11.26
C ASN A 16 17.53 -2.90 -11.21
N GLU A 17 18.76 -2.68 -10.73
CA GLU A 17 19.44 -1.37 -10.73
C GLU A 17 19.67 -0.91 -12.18
N THR A 18 18.64 -0.42 -12.87
CA THR A 18 18.82 0.15 -14.20
C THR A 18 17.98 1.41 -14.37
N SER A 19 18.71 2.52 -14.50
CA SER A 19 18.32 3.88 -14.88
C SER A 19 17.94 4.85 -13.76
N SER A 20 18.95 5.56 -13.30
CA SER A 20 18.88 6.83 -12.55
C SER A 20 18.20 7.99 -13.33
N CYS A 21 17.42 7.70 -14.38
CA CYS A 21 16.89 8.68 -15.34
C CYS A 21 15.36 8.62 -15.50
N THR A 22 14.66 7.82 -14.69
CA THR A 22 13.19 7.73 -14.72
C THR A 22 12.60 8.09 -13.35
N HIS A 23 11.55 8.90 -13.34
CA HIS A 23 10.78 9.18 -12.12
C HIS A 23 9.87 7.99 -11.85
N ALA A 24 10.07 7.28 -10.74
CA ALA A 24 9.24 6.16 -10.36
C ALA A 24 8.17 6.61 -9.37
N ILE A 25 6.91 6.24 -9.61
CA ILE A 25 5.80 6.47 -8.68
C ILE A 25 5.28 5.12 -8.24
N PHE A 26 5.46 4.80 -6.96
CA PHE A 26 4.88 3.62 -6.34
C PHE A 26 3.68 4.03 -5.51
N THR A 27 2.48 3.59 -5.90
CA THR A 27 1.23 3.93 -5.21
C THR A 27 0.73 2.72 -4.42
N VAL A 28 0.54 2.90 -3.12
CA VAL A 28 -0.14 1.95 -2.23
C VAL A 28 -1.55 2.48 -1.96
N ILE A 29 -2.54 1.63 -2.20
CA ILE A 29 -3.92 1.87 -1.78
C ILE A 29 -4.17 0.98 -0.57
N PHE A 30 -4.54 1.61 0.54
CA PHE A 30 -4.79 0.94 1.81
C PHE A 30 -6.24 1.18 2.22
N ILE A 31 -6.98 0.09 2.37
CA ILE A 31 -8.40 0.10 2.73
C ILE A 31 -8.51 -0.51 4.13
N GLN A 32 -9.07 0.24 5.06
CA GLN A 32 -9.33 -0.20 6.43
C GLN A 32 -10.82 -0.35 6.63
N CYS A 33 -11.28 -1.55 6.98
CA CYS A 33 -12.64 -1.76 7.44
C CYS A 33 -12.62 -1.88 8.96
N PHE A 34 -13.36 -1.01 9.64
CA PHE A 34 -13.55 -1.02 11.09
C PHE A 34 -15.01 -1.32 11.41
N HIS A 35 -15.23 -2.32 12.25
CA HIS A 35 -16.55 -2.66 12.76
C HIS A 35 -16.70 -2.11 14.18
N ASP A 36 -17.60 -1.14 14.37
CA ASP A 36 -17.94 -0.61 15.68
C ASP A 36 -18.99 -1.50 16.35
N GLN A 37 -18.56 -2.26 17.38
CA GLN A 37 -19.44 -3.16 18.12
C GLN A 37 -20.49 -2.44 18.99
N LEU A 38 -20.25 -1.17 19.34
CA LEU A 38 -21.15 -0.40 20.20
C LEU A 38 -22.32 0.17 19.40
N THR A 39 -22.05 0.66 18.19
CA THR A 39 -23.07 1.25 17.30
C THR A 39 -23.59 0.28 16.24
N GLY A 40 -22.92 -0.86 16.04
CA GLY A 40 -23.23 -1.85 15.02
C GLY A 40 -22.94 -1.38 13.60
N LEU A 41 -22.15 -0.31 13.46
CA LEU A 41 -21.84 0.30 12.18
C LEU A 41 -20.47 -0.15 11.68
N ASP A 42 -20.41 -0.48 10.39
CA ASP A 42 -19.17 -0.66 9.66
C ASP A 42 -18.72 0.67 9.06
N SER A 43 -17.44 0.99 9.24
CA SER A 43 -16.79 2.17 8.68
C SER A 43 -15.62 1.73 7.82
N GLU A 44 -15.50 2.35 6.65
CA GLU A 44 -14.37 2.13 5.75
C GLU A 44 -13.51 3.39 5.66
N LYS A 45 -12.20 3.21 5.67
CA LYS A 45 -11.23 4.28 5.48
C LYS A 45 -10.26 3.92 4.36
N ASP A 46 -10.33 4.70 3.31
CA ASP A 46 -9.43 4.61 2.17
C ASP A 46 -8.28 5.59 2.32
N SER A 47 -7.06 5.08 2.14
CA SER A 47 -5.82 5.85 2.21
C SER A 47 -4.97 5.55 0.97
N LYS A 48 -4.64 6.59 0.21
CA LYS A 48 -3.75 6.50 -0.94
C LYS A 48 -2.40 7.10 -0.58
N ILE A 49 -1.35 6.28 -0.66
CA ILE A 49 0.02 6.67 -0.34
C ILE A 49 0.84 6.54 -1.62
N SER A 50 1.40 7.65 -2.10
CA SER A 50 2.26 7.67 -3.28
C SER A 50 3.70 7.96 -2.87
N LEU A 51 4.58 6.99 -3.03
CA LEU A 51 6.02 7.14 -2.89
C LEU A 51 6.60 7.53 -4.25
N VAL A 52 7.05 8.78 -4.36
CA VAL A 52 7.63 9.32 -5.58
C VAL A 52 9.14 9.34 -5.45
N HIS A 53 9.83 8.54 -6.27
CA HIS A 53 11.27 8.65 -6.46
C HIS A 53 11.53 9.60 -7.62
N LEU A 54 11.95 10.83 -7.28
CA LEU A 54 12.33 11.81 -8.28
C LEU A 54 13.76 11.52 -8.77
N ALA A 55 13.95 11.51 -10.09
CA ALA A 55 15.27 11.43 -10.67
C ALA A 55 16.13 12.61 -10.17
N ARG A 56 17.43 12.35 -10.03
CA ARG A 56 18.39 13.35 -9.55
C ARG A 56 18.48 14.47 -10.60
N SER A 57 18.20 15.71 -10.19
CA SER A 57 18.49 16.87 -11.02
C SER A 57 20.00 17.03 -11.10
N GLU A 58 20.55 16.79 -12.28
CA GLU A 58 21.79 17.40 -12.74
C GLU A 58 21.66 18.94 -12.82
#